data_AF-A0A851FNK9-F1
#
_entry.id   AF-A0A851FNK9-F1
#
_cell.length_a   1.000
_cell.length_b   1.000
_cell.length_c   1.000
_cell.angle_alpha   90.00
_cell.angle_beta   90.00
_cell.angle_gamma   90.00
#
_symmetry.space_group_name_H-M   'P 1'
#
loop_
_entity.id
_entity.type
_entity.pdbx_description
1 polymer ?
#
loop_
_entity_poly.entity_id
_entity_poly.type
_entity_poly.pdbx_seq_one_letter_code
_entity_poly.pdbx_strand_id
1 'polypeptide(L)'
;HLSPGATADAKAWEQLWAQSQLVVHTEGQVMTCSLSAPCDLPAELVPCWQPVPSGPCQPLPGVQQPAMGQRPQEFGSLRPHSNLCVQVWSGGQIRLTECLRDREYCWGAVPGHPDDLLLLECGGNASLCAVERGACTPLASFTSTRMGHPGLLEQDLQRDVAAGQCWQMWHSENSTGVALWVCPMHKYLRAHWALVWMGVLLVAACLLLLLLLKKEDMKGWLKSLRAGYGSEGE
;
A
#
# COMPACT_ATOMS: atom_id res chain seq x y z
N HIS A 1 -3.37 -48.79 15.16
CA HIS A 1 -4.73 -48.21 15.02
C HIS A 1 -4.63 -46.92 14.22
N LEU A 2 -4.77 -47.01 12.90
CA LEU A 2 -5.00 -45.86 12.03
C LEU A 2 -6.51 -45.79 11.80
N SER A 3 -7.16 -44.73 12.28
CA SER A 3 -8.60 -44.54 12.15
C SER A 3 -8.96 -44.26 10.68
N PRO A 4 -9.79 -45.09 10.02
CA PRO A 4 -10.21 -44.90 8.63
C PRO A 4 -11.16 -43.70 8.43
N GLY A 5 -11.63 -43.07 9.52
CA GLY A 5 -12.58 -41.94 9.48
C GLY A 5 -11.96 -40.59 9.16
N ALA A 6 -10.69 -40.36 9.51
CA ALA A 6 -10.07 -39.03 9.40
C ALA A 6 -9.96 -38.52 7.94
N THR A 7 -9.83 -39.43 6.97
CA THR A 7 -9.74 -39.08 5.55
C THR A 7 -11.08 -38.82 4.88
N ALA A 8 -12.16 -39.45 5.38
CA ALA A 8 -13.51 -39.19 4.88
C ALA A 8 -14.00 -37.82 5.37
N ASP A 9 -13.71 -37.49 6.64
CA ASP A 9 -14.03 -36.20 7.23
C ASP A 9 -13.25 -35.05 6.54
N ALA A 10 -11.96 -35.24 6.25
CA ALA A 10 -11.16 -34.21 5.57
C ALA A 10 -11.71 -33.85 4.18
N LYS A 11 -12.09 -34.85 3.37
CA LYS A 11 -12.71 -34.61 2.05
C LYS A 11 -14.06 -33.89 2.16
N ALA A 12 -14.85 -34.23 3.18
CA ALA A 12 -16.13 -33.56 3.43
C ALA A 12 -15.92 -32.08 3.77
N TRP A 13 -14.94 -31.74 4.61
CA TRP A 13 -14.58 -30.35 4.92
C TRP A 13 -14.12 -29.58 3.68
N GLU A 14 -13.26 -30.15 2.83
CA GLU A 14 -12.81 -29.49 1.59
C GLU A 14 -13.97 -29.24 0.62
N GLN A 15 -14.88 -30.21 0.45
CA GLN A 15 -16.07 -30.03 -0.38
C GLN A 15 -17.00 -28.96 0.16
N LEU A 16 -17.07 -28.82 1.49
CA LEU A 16 -17.91 -27.83 2.12
C LEU A 16 -17.34 -26.41 1.93
N TRP A 17 -16.03 -26.24 2.10
CA TRP A 17 -15.35 -24.98 1.80
C TRP A 17 -15.44 -24.61 0.32
N ALA A 18 -15.37 -25.59 -0.59
CA ALA A 18 -15.54 -25.36 -2.03
C ALA A 18 -16.95 -24.85 -2.41
N GLN A 19 -17.96 -25.12 -1.58
CA GLN A 19 -19.33 -24.62 -1.73
C GLN A 19 -19.60 -23.35 -0.92
N SER A 20 -18.62 -22.90 -0.13
CA SER A 20 -18.74 -21.72 0.70
C SER A 20 -18.26 -20.49 -0.07
N GLN A 21 -18.90 -19.36 0.18
CA GLN A 21 -18.59 -18.09 -0.48
C GLN A 21 -18.51 -16.97 0.55
N LEU A 22 -17.47 -16.16 0.41
CA LEU A 22 -17.30 -14.94 1.17
C LEU A 22 -17.83 -13.79 0.31
N VAL A 23 -18.75 -12.99 0.83
CA VAL A 23 -19.27 -11.83 0.12
C VAL A 23 -19.06 -10.58 0.94
N VAL A 24 -18.31 -9.64 0.38
CA VAL A 24 -18.07 -8.34 0.99
C VAL A 24 -18.91 -7.30 0.26
N HIS A 25 -19.69 -6.53 1.01
CA HIS A 25 -20.51 -5.44 0.51
C HIS A 25 -20.08 -4.13 1.12
N THR A 26 -20.21 -3.06 0.35
CA THR A 26 -19.93 -1.70 0.78
C THR A 26 -21.17 -0.85 0.53
N GLU A 27 -21.70 -0.24 1.58
CA GLU A 27 -22.81 0.70 1.49
C GLU A 27 -22.35 2.04 2.09
N GLY A 28 -22.02 3.00 1.21
CA GLY A 28 -21.42 4.27 1.61
C GLY A 28 -20.06 4.07 2.29
N GLN A 29 -19.96 4.42 3.58
CA GLN A 29 -18.74 4.27 4.38
C GLN A 29 -18.72 3.00 5.24
N VAL A 30 -19.76 2.18 5.17
CA VAL A 30 -19.89 0.96 5.96
C VAL A 30 -19.53 -0.24 5.10
N MET A 31 -18.73 -1.14 5.68
CA MET A 31 -18.35 -2.40 5.06
C MET A 31 -19.00 -3.55 5.83
N THR A 32 -19.76 -4.37 5.12
CA THR A 32 -20.38 -5.59 5.65
C THR A 32 -19.79 -6.81 4.97
N CYS A 33 -19.76 -7.91 5.71
CA CYS A 33 -19.25 -9.18 5.25
C CYS A 33 -20.20 -10.32 5.64
N SER A 34 -20.47 -11.23 4.72
CA SER A 34 -21.24 -12.44 5.00
C SER A 34 -20.52 -13.68 4.48
N LEU A 35 -20.57 -14.76 5.28
CA LEU A 35 -20.06 -16.07 4.90
C LEU A 35 -21.25 -16.96 4.54
N SER A 36 -21.47 -17.16 3.24
CA SER A 36 -22.46 -18.10 2.76
C SER A 36 -21.87 -19.50 2.79
N ALA A 37 -22.43 -20.39 3.61
CA ALA A 37 -22.04 -21.79 3.68
C ALA A 37 -23.28 -22.68 3.81
N PRO A 38 -23.20 -23.97 3.41
CA PRO A 38 -24.30 -24.92 3.59
C PRO A 38 -24.66 -25.21 5.06
N CYS A 39 -23.72 -25.01 5.97
CA CYS A 39 -23.92 -25.15 7.41
C CYS A 39 -23.05 -24.14 8.19
N ASP A 40 -23.27 -24.04 9.49
CA ASP A 40 -22.46 -23.18 10.35
C ASP A 40 -21.04 -23.74 10.48
N LEU A 41 -20.05 -22.89 10.18
CA LEU A 41 -18.63 -23.24 10.21
C LEU A 41 -17.91 -22.52 11.33
N PRO A 42 -17.05 -23.23 12.09
CA PRO A 42 -16.15 -22.58 13.04
C PRO A 42 -15.08 -21.83 12.24
N ALA A 43 -15.29 -20.54 12.06
CA ALA A 43 -14.42 -19.68 11.28
C ALA A 43 -14.33 -18.27 11.86
N GLU A 44 -13.22 -17.60 11.55
CA GLU A 44 -12.98 -16.21 11.90
C GLU A 44 -12.91 -15.37 10.63
N LEU A 45 -13.54 -14.20 10.66
CA LEU A 45 -13.40 -13.17 9.66
C LEU A 45 -12.23 -12.27 10.05
N VAL A 46 -11.23 -12.21 9.17
CA VAL A 46 -9.98 -11.50 9.40
C VAL A 46 -9.80 -10.47 8.29
N PRO A 47 -10.13 -9.19 8.54
CA PRO A 47 -9.77 -8.10 7.64
C PRO A 47 -8.25 -8.06 7.44
N CYS A 48 -7.80 -7.84 6.22
CA CYS A 48 -6.38 -7.83 5.89
C CYS A 48 -6.06 -6.77 4.83
N TRP A 49 -4.81 -6.32 4.82
CA TRP A 49 -4.29 -5.30 3.93
C TRP A 49 -3.42 -5.92 2.83
N GLN A 50 -3.77 -5.67 1.58
CA GLN A 50 -3.08 -6.15 0.39
C GLN A 50 -2.83 -5.00 -0.60
N PRO A 51 -1.68 -4.32 -0.53
CA PRO A 51 -1.40 -3.19 -1.41
C PRO A 51 -1.12 -3.64 -2.86
N VAL A 52 -0.59 -4.85 -3.06
CA VAL A 52 -0.24 -5.41 -4.39
C VAL A 52 -1.09 -6.66 -4.65
N PRO A 53 -1.77 -6.81 -5.81
CA PRO A 53 -2.75 -7.87 -6.05
C PRO A 53 -2.21 -9.30 -5.86
N SER A 54 -0.92 -9.51 -6.13
CA SER A 54 -0.25 -10.82 -6.00
C SER A 54 0.63 -10.92 -4.75
N GLY A 55 0.56 -9.92 -3.85
CA GLY A 55 1.33 -9.89 -2.61
C GLY A 55 0.61 -10.61 -1.46
N PRO A 56 1.30 -10.89 -0.34
CA PRO A 56 0.65 -11.45 0.85
C PRO A 56 -0.31 -10.43 1.47
N CYS A 57 -1.52 -10.88 1.83
CA CYS A 57 -2.44 -10.06 2.62
C CYS A 57 -2.05 -10.10 4.10
N GLN A 58 -1.91 -8.93 4.72
CA GLN A 58 -1.46 -8.81 6.10
C GLN A 58 -2.66 -8.57 7.03
N PRO A 59 -2.92 -9.43 8.03
CA PRO A 59 -4.09 -9.29 8.87
C PRO A 59 -4.06 -7.99 9.67
N LEU A 60 -5.22 -7.34 9.81
CA LEU A 60 -5.38 -6.10 10.58
C LEU A 60 -5.45 -6.44 12.07
N PRO A 61 -4.57 -5.85 12.91
CA PRO A 61 -4.53 -6.14 14.33
C PRO A 61 -5.79 -5.63 15.02
N GLY A 62 -6.46 -6.48 15.80
CA GLY A 62 -7.58 -6.10 16.66
C GLY A 62 -8.94 -5.94 15.95
N VAL A 63 -9.05 -6.31 14.67
CA VAL A 63 -10.29 -6.18 13.86
C VAL A 63 -10.90 -7.55 13.49
N GLN A 64 -10.34 -8.64 13.99
CA GLN A 64 -10.84 -10.00 13.73
C GLN A 64 -12.08 -10.32 14.58
N GLN A 65 -13.03 -11.08 14.02
CA GLN A 65 -14.24 -11.49 14.72
C GLN A 65 -14.75 -12.88 14.27
N PRO A 66 -15.48 -13.63 15.13
CA PRO A 66 -16.07 -14.91 14.73
C PRO A 66 -17.09 -14.74 13.60
N ALA A 67 -17.11 -15.68 12.64
CA ALA A 67 -18.10 -15.67 11.57
C ALA A 67 -19.48 -16.13 12.10
N MET A 68 -20.50 -15.27 11.97
CA MET A 68 -21.88 -15.57 12.36
C MET A 68 -22.74 -16.09 11.18
N GLY A 69 -22.24 -17.11 10.48
CA GLY A 69 -22.95 -17.73 9.36
C GLY A 69 -23.27 -16.76 8.22
N GLN A 70 -24.47 -16.89 7.63
CA GLN A 70 -24.90 -16.10 6.47
C GLN A 70 -25.28 -14.65 6.80
N ARG A 71 -25.26 -14.24 8.08
CA ARG A 71 -25.64 -12.88 8.45
C ARG A 71 -24.56 -11.88 8.03
N PRO A 72 -24.94 -10.73 7.43
CA PRO A 72 -24.02 -9.62 7.24
C PRO A 72 -23.49 -9.15 8.59
N GLN A 73 -22.18 -9.00 8.68
CA GLN A 73 -21.47 -8.56 9.87
C GLN A 73 -20.60 -7.36 9.52
N GLU A 74 -20.64 -6.37 10.39
CA GLU A 74 -19.80 -5.18 10.31
C GLU A 74 -18.56 -5.36 11.18
N PHE A 75 -17.50 -4.63 10.84
CA PHE A 75 -16.23 -4.60 11.58
C PHE A 75 -16.11 -3.32 12.44
N GLY A 76 -17.23 -2.86 13.00
CA GLY A 76 -17.32 -1.60 13.73
C GLY A 76 -17.04 -0.39 12.84
N SER A 77 -16.05 0.42 13.20
CA SER A 77 -15.68 1.66 12.50
C SER A 77 -14.82 1.47 11.25
N LEU A 78 -14.60 0.23 10.79
CA LEU A 78 -13.75 -0.08 9.64
C LEU A 78 -14.34 0.48 8.35
N ARG A 79 -13.61 1.43 7.75
CA ARG A 79 -14.00 2.07 6.49
C ARG A 79 -13.46 1.31 5.28
N PRO A 80 -14.22 1.26 4.17
CA PRO A 80 -13.80 0.57 2.96
C PRO A 80 -12.56 1.24 2.32
N HIS A 81 -11.65 0.41 1.79
CA HIS A 81 -10.47 0.84 1.04
C HIS A 81 -10.15 -0.19 -0.05
N SER A 82 -9.64 0.25 -1.20
CA SER A 82 -9.34 -0.66 -2.33
C SER A 82 -8.17 -1.64 -2.09
N ASN A 83 -7.36 -1.43 -1.05
CA ASN A 83 -6.32 -2.38 -0.60
C ASN A 83 -6.81 -3.30 0.54
N LEU A 84 -8.09 -3.19 0.93
CA LEU A 84 -8.68 -3.97 2.00
C LEU A 84 -9.32 -5.24 1.44
N CYS A 85 -9.04 -6.35 2.09
CA CYS A 85 -9.64 -7.64 1.82
C CYS A 85 -10.16 -8.25 3.13
N VAL A 86 -10.99 -9.28 3.01
CA VAL A 86 -11.41 -10.12 4.14
C VAL A 86 -10.98 -11.54 3.86
N GLN A 87 -10.40 -12.18 4.87
CA GLN A 87 -10.07 -13.59 4.85
C GLN A 87 -10.96 -14.35 5.82
N VAL A 88 -11.28 -15.59 5.46
CA VAL A 88 -11.95 -16.54 6.35
C VAL A 88 -10.93 -17.54 6.82
N TRP A 89 -10.68 -17.57 8.14
CA TRP A 89 -9.72 -18.46 8.77
C TRP A 89 -10.47 -19.59 9.48
N SER A 90 -10.06 -20.84 9.27
CA SER A 90 -10.60 -21.99 10.01
C SER A 90 -9.50 -23.00 10.28
N GLY A 91 -9.35 -23.38 11.56
CA GLY A 91 -8.26 -24.25 11.99
C GLY A 91 -6.85 -23.69 11.72
N GLY A 92 -6.70 -22.36 11.73
CA GLY A 92 -5.43 -21.68 11.44
C GLY A 92 -5.07 -21.61 9.96
N GLN A 93 -5.95 -22.03 9.05
CA GLN A 93 -5.76 -21.95 7.60
C GLN A 93 -6.70 -20.94 6.97
N ILE A 94 -6.20 -20.22 5.98
CA ILE A 94 -7.01 -19.33 5.14
C ILE A 94 -7.83 -20.22 4.19
N ARG A 95 -9.15 -20.09 4.24
CA ARG A 95 -10.09 -20.87 3.41
C ARG A 95 -10.64 -20.07 2.25
N LEU A 96 -10.97 -18.79 2.49
CA LEU A 96 -11.52 -17.87 1.50
C LEU A 96 -10.86 -16.50 1.64
N THR A 97 -10.80 -15.75 0.55
CA THR A 97 -10.32 -14.35 0.53
C THR A 97 -11.12 -13.59 -0.50
N GLU A 98 -11.62 -12.40 -0.13
CA GLU A 98 -12.37 -11.51 -1.01
C GLU A 98 -11.83 -10.08 -0.83
N CYS A 99 -11.46 -9.42 -1.93
CA CYS A 99 -10.85 -8.10 -1.92
C CYS A 99 -11.79 -7.04 -2.52
N LEU A 100 -11.82 -5.84 -1.93
CA LEU A 100 -12.66 -4.74 -2.44
C LEU A 100 -12.18 -4.20 -3.80
N ARG A 101 -10.90 -4.40 -4.14
CA ARG A 101 -10.31 -3.96 -5.42
C ARG A 101 -11.00 -4.55 -6.64
N ASP A 102 -11.43 -5.80 -6.55
CA ASP A 102 -11.94 -6.57 -7.68
C ASP A 102 -13.38 -6.17 -8.04
N ARG A 103 -13.99 -5.26 -7.25
CA ARG A 103 -15.28 -4.63 -7.55
C ARG A 103 -15.06 -3.24 -8.13
N GLU A 104 -15.00 -3.20 -9.46
CA GLU A 104 -14.73 -2.06 -10.35
C GLU A 104 -15.63 -0.81 -10.15
N TYR A 105 -16.61 -0.84 -9.24
CA TYR A 105 -17.62 0.22 -9.04
C TYR A 105 -17.93 0.56 -7.58
N CYS A 106 -16.99 0.44 -6.65
CA CYS A 106 -17.19 0.88 -5.27
C CYS A 106 -17.22 2.42 -5.14
N TRP A 107 -18.38 3.01 -5.40
CA TRP A 107 -18.70 4.40 -5.07
C TRP A 107 -18.53 4.62 -3.55
N GLY A 108 -17.45 5.28 -3.15
CA GLY A 108 -17.12 5.58 -1.75
C GLY A 108 -15.84 4.94 -1.23
N ALA A 109 -15.23 4.00 -1.95
CA ALA A 109 -13.91 3.48 -1.61
C ALA A 109 -12.82 4.47 -2.05
N VAL A 110 -11.86 4.75 -1.16
CA VAL A 110 -10.70 5.59 -1.51
C VAL A 110 -9.83 4.85 -2.53
N PRO A 111 -9.44 5.51 -3.66
CA PRO A 111 -8.51 4.93 -4.61
C PRO A 111 -7.18 4.65 -3.93
N GLY A 112 -6.83 3.38 -3.85
CA GLY A 112 -5.61 2.91 -3.20
C GLY A 112 -4.48 2.85 -4.20
N HIS A 113 -3.33 3.33 -3.78
CA HIS A 113 -2.09 3.15 -4.50
C HIS A 113 -1.32 1.96 -3.91
N PRO A 114 -0.50 1.27 -4.73
CA PRO A 114 0.34 0.17 -4.25
C PRO A 114 1.40 0.64 -3.23
N ASP A 115 1.69 1.94 -3.21
CA ASP A 115 2.65 2.54 -2.28
C ASP A 115 2.00 2.98 -0.96
N ASP A 116 0.68 2.86 -0.79
CA ASP A 116 0.01 3.31 0.43
C ASP A 116 0.49 2.52 1.66
N LEU A 117 0.88 3.28 2.69
CA LEU A 117 1.42 2.73 3.92
C LEU A 117 0.32 2.62 4.98
N LEU A 118 0.21 1.43 5.58
CA LEU A 118 -0.65 1.20 6.74
C LEU A 118 0.12 1.53 8.02
N LEU A 119 -0.38 2.50 8.78
CA LEU A 119 0.14 2.86 10.09
C LEU A 119 -0.83 2.42 11.19
N LEU A 120 -0.28 1.98 12.30
CA LEU A 120 -1.00 1.70 13.53
C LEU A 120 -0.53 2.68 14.59
N GLU A 121 -1.49 3.34 15.22
CA GLU A 121 -1.30 4.16 16.40
C GLU A 121 -1.61 3.31 17.63
N CYS A 122 -0.68 3.25 18.59
CA CYS A 122 -0.87 2.55 19.86
C CYS A 122 -1.08 3.54 21.00
N GLY A 123 -2.09 3.31 21.83
CA GLY A 123 -2.45 4.19 22.95
C GLY A 123 -1.34 4.31 24.00
N GLY A 124 -1.14 5.54 24.48
CA GLY A 124 -0.21 5.86 25.56
C GLY A 124 0.71 7.04 25.26
N ASN A 125 1.18 7.17 24.00
CA ASN A 125 2.09 8.24 23.56
C ASN A 125 1.86 8.72 22.10
N ALA A 126 0.76 8.32 21.44
CA ALA A 126 0.56 8.52 20.00
C ALA A 126 1.73 7.99 19.14
N SER A 127 2.37 6.90 19.60
CA SER A 127 3.47 6.29 18.85
C SER A 127 2.90 5.57 17.64
N LEU A 128 3.32 6.02 16.45
CA LEU A 128 2.97 5.40 15.18
C LEU A 128 3.98 4.29 14.84
N CYS A 129 3.46 3.19 14.31
CA CYS A 129 4.27 2.14 13.70
C CYS A 129 3.73 1.80 12.31
N ALA A 130 4.62 1.37 11.42
CA ALA A 130 4.25 0.83 10.13
C ALA A 130 3.88 -0.65 10.28
N VAL A 131 2.72 -1.04 9.79
CA VAL A 131 2.31 -2.44 9.74
C VAL A 131 2.93 -3.08 8.51
N GLU A 132 3.85 -4.02 8.72
CA GLU A 132 4.51 -4.77 7.66
C GLU A 132 4.61 -6.25 8.05
N ARG A 133 4.19 -7.14 7.14
CA ARG A 133 4.17 -8.60 7.32
C ARG A 133 3.41 -9.06 8.57
N GLY A 134 2.36 -8.34 8.96
CA GLY A 134 1.58 -8.63 10.17
C GLY A 134 2.27 -8.22 11.47
N ALA A 135 3.42 -7.53 11.41
CA ALA A 135 4.11 -6.96 12.55
C ALA A 135 4.08 -5.43 12.51
N CYS A 136 4.00 -4.81 13.68
CA CYS A 136 4.08 -3.37 13.87
C CYS A 136 5.55 -2.99 14.06
N THR A 137 6.14 -2.35 13.05
CA THR A 137 7.53 -1.90 13.06
C THR A 137 7.57 -0.40 13.39
N PRO A 138 8.30 0.03 14.44
CA PRO A 138 8.43 1.46 14.76
C PRO A 138 8.92 2.28 13.55
N LEU A 139 8.38 3.48 13.35
CA LEU A 139 8.70 4.32 12.18
C LEU A 139 10.20 4.60 12.01
N ALA A 140 10.93 4.82 13.11
CA ALA A 140 12.39 4.99 13.08
C ALA A 140 13.11 3.81 12.41
N SER A 141 12.67 2.58 12.66
CA SER A 141 13.23 1.35 12.09
C SER A 141 12.76 1.10 10.66
N PHE A 142 11.54 1.51 10.34
CA PHE A 142 10.99 1.39 8.99
C PHE A 142 11.70 2.32 7.99
N THR A 143 11.89 3.58 8.38
CA THR A 143 12.50 4.61 7.52
C THR A 143 13.98 4.34 7.22
N SER A 144 14.72 3.77 8.17
CA SER A 144 16.12 3.39 7.99
C SER A 144 16.30 2.25 6.97
N THR A 145 15.35 1.32 6.90
CA THR A 145 15.44 0.14 6.01
C THR A 145 15.02 0.45 4.57
N ARG A 146 14.02 1.33 4.37
CA ARG A 146 13.38 1.51 3.05
C ARG A 146 13.81 2.78 2.30
N MET A 147 14.27 3.83 2.99
CA MET A 147 14.42 5.16 2.36
C MET A 147 15.74 5.90 2.67
N GLY A 148 16.68 5.27 3.38
CA GLY A 148 18.07 5.73 3.52
C GLY A 148 18.30 7.00 4.35
N HIS A 149 17.25 7.73 4.74
CA HIS A 149 17.33 8.90 5.62
C HIS A 149 16.47 8.68 6.87
N PRO A 150 17.06 8.19 7.99
CA PRO A 150 16.32 7.99 9.22
C PRO A 150 15.84 9.34 9.78
N GLY A 151 14.55 9.41 10.14
CA GLY A 151 13.96 10.51 10.93
C GLY A 151 13.11 11.55 10.18
N LEU A 152 13.45 11.94 8.95
CA LEU A 152 12.70 13.00 8.23
C LEU A 152 11.31 12.51 7.80
N LEU A 153 11.25 11.30 7.21
CA LEU A 153 9.99 10.67 6.82
C LEU A 153 9.10 10.33 8.02
N GLU A 154 9.69 9.98 9.16
CA GLU A 154 8.94 9.73 10.40
C GLU A 154 8.21 10.99 10.86
N GLN A 155 8.90 12.12 10.90
CA GLN A 155 8.30 13.41 11.27
C GLN A 155 7.22 13.85 10.28
N ASP A 156 7.45 13.63 8.98
CA ASP A 156 6.46 13.97 7.96
C ASP A 156 5.19 13.11 8.09
N LEU A 157 5.34 11.79 8.29
CA LEU A 157 4.20 10.90 8.51
C LEU A 157 3.43 11.26 9.80
N GLN A 158 4.14 11.55 10.89
CA GLN A 158 3.51 12.02 12.14
C GLN A 158 2.74 13.33 11.92
N ARG A 159 3.34 14.30 11.22
CA ARG A 159 2.69 15.57 10.89
C ARG A 159 1.45 15.36 10.02
N ASP A 160 1.51 14.44 9.08
CA ASP A 160 0.41 14.18 8.14
C ASP A 160 -0.76 13.44 8.78
N VAL A 161 -0.48 12.53 9.73
CA VAL A 161 -1.54 11.96 10.58
C VAL A 161 -2.18 13.06 11.43
N ALA A 162 -1.37 13.89 12.12
CA ALA A 162 -1.87 14.98 12.96
C ALA A 162 -2.63 16.06 12.18
N ALA A 163 -2.25 16.31 10.92
CA ALA A 163 -2.90 17.26 10.03
C ALA A 163 -4.12 16.69 9.30
N GLY A 164 -4.47 15.41 9.52
CA GLY A 164 -5.59 14.74 8.86
C GLY A 164 -5.37 14.49 7.35
N GLN A 165 -4.12 14.47 6.90
CA GLN A 165 -3.77 14.11 5.52
C GLN A 165 -3.73 12.59 5.28
N CYS A 166 -3.65 11.79 6.35
CA CYS A 166 -3.82 10.35 6.28
C CYS A 166 -5.28 9.96 6.52
N TRP A 167 -5.74 8.94 5.81
CA TRP A 167 -7.11 8.45 5.93
C TRP A 167 -7.23 7.55 7.16
N GLN A 168 -8.13 7.88 8.09
CA GLN A 168 -8.45 7.02 9.22
C GLN A 168 -9.31 5.83 8.75
N MET A 169 -8.74 4.64 8.75
CA MET A 169 -9.41 3.43 8.28
C MET A 169 -10.20 2.75 9.40
N TRP A 170 -9.70 2.77 10.63
CA TRP A 170 -10.37 2.15 11.77
C TRP A 170 -9.93 2.81 13.08
N HIS A 171 -10.82 2.80 14.07
CA HIS A 171 -10.54 3.29 15.41
C HIS A 171 -11.33 2.47 16.44
N SER A 172 -10.64 2.04 17.51
CA SER A 172 -11.30 1.33 18.62
C SER A 172 -12.13 2.28 19.48
N GLU A 173 -13.44 2.06 19.55
CA GLU A 173 -14.35 2.87 20.38
C GLU A 173 -14.26 2.53 21.89
N ASN A 174 -13.81 1.32 22.23
CA ASN A 174 -13.86 0.76 23.59
C ASN A 174 -12.50 0.63 24.30
N SER A 175 -11.38 0.89 23.61
CA SER A 175 -10.04 0.83 24.21
C SER A 175 -9.21 2.02 23.78
N THR A 176 -8.48 2.59 24.75
CA THR A 176 -7.65 3.78 24.61
C THR A 176 -6.72 3.72 23.40
N GLY A 177 -7.04 4.48 22.35
CA GLY A 177 -6.07 5.04 21.41
C GLY A 177 -5.45 4.08 20.40
N VAL A 178 -6.14 3.01 19.99
CA VAL A 178 -5.70 2.20 18.84
C VAL A 178 -6.43 2.65 17.57
N ALA A 179 -5.68 3.18 16.61
CA ALA A 179 -6.21 3.64 15.33
C ALA A 179 -5.35 3.14 14.16
N LEU A 180 -6.01 2.79 13.06
CA LEU A 180 -5.37 2.43 11.81
C LEU A 180 -5.50 3.59 10.82
N TRP A 181 -4.37 3.98 10.26
CA TRP A 181 -4.24 5.09 9.33
C TRP A 181 -3.65 4.60 8.01
N VAL A 182 -4.13 5.13 6.89
CA VAL A 182 -3.59 4.89 5.56
C VAL A 182 -2.97 6.18 5.07
N CYS A 183 -1.66 6.17 4.85
CA CYS A 183 -0.91 7.33 4.40
C CYS A 183 -0.40 7.13 2.96
N PRO A 184 -0.71 8.06 2.04
CA PRO A 184 -0.27 7.96 0.66
C PRO A 184 1.22 8.28 0.53
N MET A 185 2.03 7.28 0.15
CA MET A 185 3.50 7.47 0.07
C MET A 185 3.97 8.13 -1.23
N HIS A 186 3.12 8.21 -2.25
CA HIS A 186 3.49 8.73 -3.56
C HIS A 186 4.04 10.17 -3.49
N LYS A 187 3.64 10.96 -2.48
CA LYS A 187 4.11 12.34 -2.28
C LYS A 187 5.59 12.42 -1.87
N TYR A 188 6.09 11.44 -1.11
CA TYR A 188 7.50 11.40 -0.68
C TYR A 188 8.41 10.79 -1.74
N LEU A 189 7.88 9.85 -2.54
CA LEU A 189 8.64 9.21 -3.62
C LEU A 189 8.85 10.14 -4.82
N ARG A 190 7.85 10.97 -5.16
CA ARG A 190 7.92 11.86 -6.35
C ARG A 190 8.95 12.98 -6.21
N ALA A 191 9.24 13.45 -5.00
CA ALA A 191 10.24 14.48 -4.74
C ALA A 191 11.65 14.06 -5.20
N HIS A 192 12.00 12.78 -5.04
CA HIS A 192 13.28 12.24 -5.46
C HIS A 192 13.43 12.19 -6.99
N TRP A 193 12.35 11.86 -7.70
CA TRP A 193 12.36 11.84 -9.17
C TRP A 193 12.52 13.23 -9.76
N ALA A 194 11.92 14.26 -9.15
CA ALA A 194 12.08 15.64 -9.61
C ALA A 194 13.55 16.08 -9.58
N LEU A 195 14.30 15.73 -8.53
CA LEU A 195 15.73 16.06 -8.42
C LEU A 195 16.58 15.34 -9.49
N VAL A 196 16.27 14.08 -9.80
CA VAL A 196 16.93 13.34 -10.88
C VAL A 196 16.66 14.02 -12.23
N TRP A 197 15.41 14.40 -12.50
CA TRP A 197 15.06 15.14 -13.72
C TRP A 197 15.77 16.49 -13.83
N MET A 198 15.87 17.24 -12.72
CA MET A 198 16.62 18.49 -12.70
C MET A 198 18.11 18.28 -12.98
N GLY A 199 18.70 17.21 -12.43
CA GLY A 199 20.08 16.83 -12.73
C GLY A 199 20.29 16.48 -14.21
N VAL A 200 19.40 15.67 -14.80
CA VAL A 200 19.45 15.32 -16.23
C VAL A 200 19.31 16.54 -17.12
N LEU A 201 18.36 17.44 -16.82
CA LEU A 201 18.18 18.69 -17.55
C LEU A 201 19.41 19.59 -17.45
N LEU A 202 20.03 19.69 -16.28
CA LEU A 202 21.26 20.46 -16.08
C LEU A 202 22.42 19.89 -16.91
N VAL A 203 22.62 18.56 -16.90
CA VAL A 203 23.67 17.91 -17.70
C VAL A 203 23.42 18.12 -19.19
N ALA A 204 22.17 17.97 -19.66
CA ALA A 204 21.80 18.23 -21.04
C ALA A 204 22.06 19.69 -21.44
N ALA A 205 21.73 20.65 -20.57
CA ALA A 205 22.01 22.06 -20.78
C ALA A 205 23.53 22.35 -20.83
N CYS A 206 24.32 21.76 -19.93
CA CYS A 206 25.79 21.86 -19.96
C CYS A 206 26.39 21.31 -21.25
N LEU A 207 25.92 20.13 -21.71
CA LEU A 207 26.37 19.54 -22.98
C LEU A 207 26.01 20.43 -24.17
N LEU A 208 24.80 20.99 -24.19
CA LEU A 208 24.37 21.93 -25.23
C LEU A 208 25.24 23.19 -25.25
N LEU A 209 25.55 23.77 -24.08
CA LEU A 209 26.44 24.92 -23.97
C LEU A 209 27.86 24.60 -24.49
N LEU A 210 28.42 23.45 -24.11
CA LEU A 210 29.74 23.01 -24.62
C LEU A 210 29.74 22.84 -26.14
N LEU A 211 28.66 22.29 -26.71
CA LEU A 211 28.51 22.15 -28.16
C LEU A 211 28.40 23.51 -28.86
N LEU A 212 27.71 24.48 -28.26
CA LEU A 212 27.61 25.84 -28.79
C LEU A 212 28.95 26.57 -28.76
N LEU A 213 29.68 26.50 -27.64
CA LEU A 213 31.02 27.09 -27.53
C LEU A 213 31.99 26.46 -28.52
N LYS A 214 32.00 25.13 -28.65
CA LYS A 214 32.84 24.43 -29.64
C LYS A 214 32.47 24.83 -31.07
N LYS A 215 31.19 25.05 -31.36
CA LYS A 215 30.72 25.53 -32.68
C LYS A 215 31.17 26.96 -32.94
N GLU A 216 31.20 27.83 -31.93
CA GLU A 216 31.69 29.20 -32.03
C GLU A 216 33.21 29.26 -32.23
N ASP A 217 33.99 28.46 -31.49
CA ASP A 217 35.43 28.32 -31.69
C ASP A 217 35.75 27.80 -33.09
N MET A 218 35.02 26.79 -33.56
CA MET A 218 35.19 26.24 -34.91
C MET A 218 34.81 27.26 -35.99
N LYS A 219 33.80 28.10 -35.73
CA LYS A 219 33.43 29.24 -36.59
C LYS A 219 34.49 30.34 -36.57
N GLY A 220 35.09 30.64 -35.42
CA GLY A 220 36.17 31.63 -35.26
C GLY A 220 37.43 31.18 -35.99
N TRP A 221 37.80 29.90 -35.83
CA TRP A 221 38.91 29.29 -36.54
C TRP A 221 38.68 29.26 -38.06
N LEU A 222 37.48 28.89 -38.53
CA LEU A 222 37.13 28.93 -39.96
C LEU A 222 37.16 30.36 -40.55
N LYS A 223 36.76 31.38 -39.78
CA LYS A 223 36.87 32.78 -40.22
C LYS A 223 38.33 33.24 -40.31
N SER A 224 39.18 32.81 -39.36
CA SER A 224 40.62 33.11 -39.37
C SER A 224 41.33 32.47 -40.57
N LEU A 225 41.01 31.20 -40.88
CA LEU A 225 41.53 30.51 -42.07
C LEU A 225 41.11 31.19 -43.38
N ARG A 226 39.86 31.68 -43.46
CA ARG A 226 39.38 32.42 -44.63
C ARG A 226 40.08 33.77 -44.80
N ALA A 227 40.45 34.45 -43.71
CA ALA A 227 41.20 35.71 -43.77
C ALA A 227 42.66 35.50 -44.20
N GLY A 228 43.31 34.41 -43.75
CA GLY A 228 44.68 34.08 -44.15
C GLY A 228 44.82 33.70 -45.64
N TYR A 229 43.81 33.05 -46.22
CA TYR A 229 43.78 32.71 -47.65
C TYR A 229 43.43 33.89 -48.59
N GLY A 230 43.07 35.06 -48.04
CA GLY A 230 42.73 36.26 -48.82
C GLY A 230 43.88 37.26 -49.02
N SER A 231 45.10 36.95 -48.53
CA SER A 231 46.26 37.87 -48.55
C SER A 231 47.42 37.44 -49.45
N GLU A 232 47.25 36.41 -50.30
CA GLU A 232 48.17 36.09 -51.41
C GLU A 232 47.49 36.46 -52.73
N GLY A 233 47.59 37.74 -53.09
CA GLY A 233 46.94 38.29 -54.28
C GLY A 233 47.31 39.74 -54.54
N GLU A 234 48.60 40.07 -54.45
CA GLU A 234 49.23 41.21 -55.15
C GLU A 234 50.61 40.78 -55.66
#